data_AF-A0A8J6PB64-F1
#
_entry.id   AF-A0A8J6PB64-F1
#
_cell.length_a   1.000
_cell.length_b   1.000
_cell.length_c   1.000
_cell.angle_alpha   90.00
_cell.angle_beta   90.00
_cell.angle_gamma   90.00
#
_symmetry.space_group_name_H-M   'P 1'
#
loop_
_entity.id
_entity.type
_entity.pdbx_description
1 polymer ?
#
loop_
_entity_poly.entity_id
_entity_poly.type
_entity_poly.pdbx_seq_one_letter_code
_entity_poly.pdbx_strand_id
1 'polypeptide(L)' 'MKLGVYTAILHDRPLREALEVIGSLGLTGAEINAGGFLPTPHLPVDDLLSGAVTPTE' A
#
# COMPACT_ATOMS: atom_id res chain seq x y z
N MET A 1 -1.43 2.10 22.78
CA MET A 1 -2.21 1.51 21.67
C MET A 1 -1.40 1.66 20.39
N LYS A 2 -1.46 0.70 19.45
CA LYS A 2 -0.80 0.83 18.13
C LYS A 2 -1.85 1.33 17.12
N LEU A 3 -1.57 2.45 16.47
CA LEU A 3 -2.40 3.02 15.42
C LEU A 3 -1.76 2.75 14.07
N GLY A 4 -2.58 2.49 13.06
CA GLY A 4 -2.15 2.30 11.69
C GLY A 4 -3.19 2.80 10.69
N VAL A 5 -2.81 2.86 9.42
CA VAL A 5 -3.65 3.40 8.34
C VAL A 5 -4.03 2.32 7.35
N TYR A 6 -5.31 2.26 7.01
CA TYR A 6 -5.77 1.53 5.84
C TYR A 6 -5.48 2.36 4.57
N THR A 7 -4.60 1.87 3.71
CA THR A 7 -4.03 2.62 2.56
C THR A 7 -5.05 2.99 1.47
N ALA A 8 -6.28 2.49 1.55
CA ALA A 8 -7.36 2.84 0.63
C ALA A 8 -7.62 4.35 0.47
N ILE A 9 -7.40 5.14 1.52
CA ILE A 9 -7.56 6.59 1.47
C ILE A 9 -6.41 7.32 0.76
N LEU A 10 -5.36 6.60 0.35
CA LEU A 10 -4.17 7.07 -0.36
C LEU A 10 -3.99 6.30 -1.69
N HIS A 11 -5.07 5.76 -2.26
CA HIS A 11 -5.05 4.94 -3.48
C HIS A 11 -4.64 5.72 -4.75
N ASP A 12 -4.60 7.04 -4.67
CA ASP A 12 -4.19 7.95 -5.75
C ASP A 12 -2.67 8.12 -5.86
N ARG A 13 -1.90 7.40 -5.04
CA ARG A 13 -0.44 7.53 -4.93
C ARG A 13 0.27 6.18 -5.06
N PRO A 14 1.54 6.16 -5.51
CA PRO A 14 2.40 4.99 -5.39
C PRO A 14 2.54 4.53 -3.93
N LEU A 15 2.75 3.22 -3.72
CA LEU A 15 2.88 2.63 -2.38
C LEU A 15 3.96 3.32 -1.54
N ARG A 16 5.12 3.64 -2.13
CA ARG A 16 6.22 4.33 -1.45
C ARG A 16 5.79 5.68 -0.87
N GLU A 17 5.14 6.51 -1.67
CA GLU A 17 4.64 7.82 -1.23
C GLU A 17 3.56 7.69 -0.15
N ALA A 18 2.67 6.69 -0.27
CA ALA A 18 1.66 6.43 0.76
C ALA A 18 2.31 6.07 2.11
N LEU A 19 3.35 5.24 2.10
CA LEU A 19 4.10 4.87 3.31
C LEU A 19 4.87 6.06 3.91
N GLU A 20 5.44 6.94 3.08
CA GLU A 20 6.08 8.18 3.53
C GLU A 20 5.10 9.11 4.23
N VAL A 21 3.88 9.28 3.69
CA VAL A 21 2.80 10.04 4.34
C VAL A 21 2.44 9.44 5.70
N ILE A 22 2.25 8.12 5.77
CA ILE A 22 1.93 7.41 7.02
C ILE A 22 3.04 7.61 8.06
N GLY A 23 4.31 7.48 7.65
CA GLY A 23 5.47 7.69 8.50
C GLY A 23 5.59 9.14 9.00
N SER A 24 5.27 10.13 8.16
CA SER A 24 5.29 11.56 8.54
C SER A 24 4.30 11.90 9.65
N LEU A 25 3.26 11.10 9.83
CA LEU A 25 2.27 11.22 10.91
C LEU A 25 2.69 10.51 12.21
N GLY A 26 3.89 9.92 12.25
CA GLY A 26 4.41 9.15 13.39
C GLY A 26 3.77 7.77 13.56
N LEU A 27 3.08 7.26 12.53
CA LEU A 27 2.43 5.96 12.56
C LEU A 27 3.40 4.85 12.13
N THR A 28 3.23 3.66 12.73
CA THR A 28 4.14 2.52 12.53
C THR A 28 3.45 1.30 11.93
N GLY A 29 2.18 1.43 11.55
CA GLY A 29 1.38 0.36 10.94
C GLY A 29 0.62 0.84 9.71
N ALA A 30 0.56 -0.01 8.69
CA ALA A 30 -0.24 0.19 7.49
C ALA A 30 -0.92 -1.12 7.09
N GLU A 31 -2.16 -1.04 6.65
CA GLU A 31 -2.89 -2.13 6.01
C GLU A 31 -2.99 -1.84 4.52
N ILE A 32 -2.44 -2.73 3.70
CA ILE A 32 -2.40 -2.57 2.24
C ILE A 32 -3.73 -3.02 1.64
N ASN A 33 -4.38 -2.15 0.87
CA ASN A 33 -5.61 -2.50 0.16
C ASN A 33 -5.29 -3.48 -0.97
N ALA A 34 -5.80 -4.71 -0.87
CA ALA A 34 -5.67 -5.78 -1.86
C ALA A 34 -6.98 -6.10 -2.60
N GLY A 35 -7.93 -5.18 -2.63
CA GLY A 35 -9.28 -5.37 -3.19
C GLY A 35 -10.30 -5.92 -2.19
N GLY A 36 -11.54 -6.16 -2.67
CA GLY A 36 -12.63 -6.79 -1.90
C GLY A 36 -13.66 -5.85 -1.28
N PHE A 37 -13.45 -4.53 -1.33
CA PHE A 37 -14.43 -3.54 -0.85
C PHE A 37 -14.58 -2.33 -1.78
N LEU A 38 -13.47 -1.70 -2.18
CA LEU A 38 -13.47 -0.56 -3.10
C LEU A 38 -13.41 -1.01 -4.56
N PRO A 39 -13.78 -0.16 -5.54
CA PRO A 39 -13.51 -0.39 -6.96
C PRO A 39 -12.01 -0.22 -7.28
N THR A 40 -11.62 -0.62 -8.49
CA THR A 40 -10.24 -0.54 -9.00
C THR A 40 -9.70 0.89 -9.07
N PRO A 41 -8.35 1.09 -9.03
CA PRO A 41 -7.29 0.07 -9.05
C PRO A 41 -7.02 -0.59 -7.68
N HIS A 42 -6.61 -1.87 -7.71
CA HIS A 42 -6.13 -2.64 -6.57
C HIS A 42 -4.62 -2.89 -6.70
N LEU A 43 -4.09 -3.86 -5.95
CA LEU A 43 -2.75 -4.38 -6.19
C LEU A 43 -2.63 -5.02 -7.58
N PRO A 44 -1.45 -4.94 -8.22
CA PRO A 44 -1.19 -5.58 -9.51
C PRO A 44 -1.01 -7.10 -9.31
N VAL A 45 -2.12 -7.84 -9.32
CA VAL A 45 -2.15 -9.28 -9.00
C VAL A 45 -1.21 -10.09 -9.88
N ASP A 46 -1.20 -9.84 -11.19
CA ASP A 46 -0.35 -10.58 -12.13
C ASP A 46 1.13 -10.35 -11.85
N ASP A 47 1.53 -9.10 -11.58
CA ASP A 47 2.93 -8.77 -11.24
C ASP A 47 3.33 -9.42 -9.91
N LEU A 48 2.46 -9.41 -8.90
CA LEU A 48 2.71 -10.04 -7.60
C LEU A 48 2.84 -11.57 -7.70
N LEU A 49 2.04 -12.21 -8.56
CA LEU A 49 2.08 -13.66 -8.77
C LEU A 49 3.22 -14.11 -9.70
N SER A 50 3.82 -13.19 -10.47
CA SER A 50 4.91 -13.50 -11.38
C SER A 50 6.17 -14.03 -10.68
N GLY A 51 6.34 -13.72 -9.39
CA GLY A 51 7.57 -14.01 -8.64
C GLY A 51 8.79 -13.24 -9.13
N ALA A 52 8.62 -12.28 -10.05
CA ALA A 52 9.68 -11.40 -10.49
C ALA A 52 10.06 -10.47 -9.34
N VAL A 53 11.31 -10.60 -8.88
CA VAL A 53 11.90 -9.66 -7.93
C VAL A 53 12.83 -8.76 -8.73
N THR A 54 12.40 -7.53 -9.02
CA THR A 54 13.31 -6.51 -9.52
C THR A 54 14.28 -6.10 -8.40
N PRO A 55 15.61 -6.14 -8.62
CA PRO A 55 16.54 -5.60 -7.66
C PRO A 55 16.36 -4.08 -7.51
N THR A 56 16.00 -3.68 -6.29
CA THR A 56 16.18 -2.36 -5.64
C THR A 56 15.31 -1.17 -6.09
N GLU A 57 14.37 -0.80 -5.22
CA GLU A 57 14.10 0.61 -4.85
C GLU A 57 14.53 0.85 -3.41
#